data_AF-A0A2T1BWK4-F1
#
_entry.id   AF-A0A2T1BWK4-F1
#
_cell.length_a   1.000
_cell.length_b   1.000
_cell.length_c   1.000
_cell.angle_alpha   90.00
_cell.angle_beta   90.00
_cell.angle_gamma   90.00
#
_symmetry.space_group_name_H-M   'P 1'
#
loop_
_entity.id
_entity.type
_entity.pdbx_description
1 polymer ?
#
loop_
_entity_poly.entity_id
_entity_poly.type
_entity_poly.pdbx_seq_one_letter_code
_entity_poly.pdbx_strand_id
1 'polypeptide(L)' 'MKQSYEGVYQNGQINWIDEPPKVTSVRVLVTFLTNNEPKTKRRIASATIAGQAKTLGDLVSPIVSDEEWECLK' A
#
# COMPACT_ATOMS: atom_id res chain seq x y z
N MET A 1 -25.26 -16.18 3.37
CA MET A 1 -23.93 -16.74 3.69
C MET A 1 -23.06 -16.62 2.44
N LYS A 2 -21.95 -15.89 2.48
CA LYS A 2 -21.03 -15.78 1.33
C LYS A 2 -20.00 -16.89 1.43
N GLN A 3 -19.73 -17.58 0.32
CA GLN A 3 -18.66 -18.56 0.20
C GLN A 3 -17.52 -17.91 -0.60
N SER A 4 -16.31 -17.96 -0.07
CA SER A 4 -15.09 -17.55 -0.75
C SER A 4 -14.36 -18.79 -1.25
N TYR A 5 -13.79 -18.69 -2.45
CA TYR A 5 -12.99 -19.74 -3.06
C TYR A 5 -11.63 -19.13 -3.41
N GLU A 6 -10.56 -19.84 -3.09
CA GLU A 6 -9.19 -19.38 -3.34
C GLU A 6 -8.53 -20.26 -4.39
N GLY A 7 -7.76 -19.62 -5.27
CA GLY A 7 -7.08 -20.28 -6.36
C GLY A 7 -6.00 -19.39 -6.94
N VAL A 8 -5.06 -20.02 -7.63
CA VAL A 8 -3.94 -19.37 -8.29
C VAL A 8 -4.26 -19.28 -9.78
N TYR A 9 -4.26 -18.07 -10.33
CA TYR A 9 -4.41 -17.87 -11.77
C TYR A 9 -3.05 -17.97 -12.47
N GLN A 10 -2.87 -18.97 -13.32
CA GLN A 10 -1.65 -19.21 -14.10
C GLN A 10 -1.99 -19.58 -15.54
N ASN A 11 -1.31 -18.95 -16.51
CA ASN A 11 -1.43 -19.25 -17.94
C ASN A 11 -2.87 -19.29 -18.48
N GLY A 12 -3.75 -18.41 -17.98
CA GLY A 12 -5.14 -18.35 -18.42
C GLY A 12 -6.10 -19.25 -17.64
N GLN A 13 -5.61 -20.07 -16.72
CA GLN A 13 -6.41 -21.04 -15.95
C GLN A 13 -6.32 -20.78 -14.45
N ILE A 14 -7.41 -21.08 -13.72
CA ILE A 14 -7.45 -21.04 -12.26
C ILE A 14 -7.15 -22.44 -11.73
N ASN A 15 -6.09 -22.56 -10.94
CA ASN A 15 -5.79 -23.74 -10.14
C ASN A 15 -6.33 -23.51 -8.72
N TRP A 16 -7.37 -24.25 -8.35
CA TRP A 16 -7.99 -24.11 -7.01
C TRP A 16 -7.06 -24.68 -5.93
N ILE A 17 -6.97 -23.97 -4.80
CA ILE A 17 -6.20 -24.43 -3.64
C ILE A 17 -6.98 -25.53 -2.90
N ASP A 18 -8.29 -25.33 -2.78
CA ASP A 18 -9.24 -26.26 -2.15
C ASP A 18 -10.25 -26.81 -3.18
N GLU A 19 -11.34 -27.41 -2.69
CA GLU A 19 -12.41 -27.93 -3.55
C GLU A 19 -13.00 -26.83 -4.44
N PRO A 20 -13.04 -27.04 -5.78
CA PRO A 20 -13.60 -26.07 -6.70
C PRO A 20 -15.09 -25.88 -6.47
N PRO A 21 -15.64 -24.68 -6.78
CA PRO A 21 -17.07 -24.46 -6.70
C PRO A 21 -17.81 -25.39 -7.68
N LYS A 22 -18.84 -26.08 -7.19
CA LYS A 22 -19.71 -26.97 -7.99
C LYS A 22 -20.72 -26.18 -8.83
N VAL A 23 -20.22 -25.27 -9.65
CA VAL A 23 -21.01 -24.39 -10.53
C VAL A 23 -20.47 -24.44 -11.94
N THR A 24 -21.36 -24.29 -12.92
CA THR A 24 -21.00 -24.26 -14.36
C THR A 24 -20.55 -22.88 -14.83
N SER A 25 -20.88 -21.82 -14.09
CA SER A 25 -20.51 -20.44 -14.42
C SER A 25 -20.39 -19.58 -13.16
N VAL A 26 -19.43 -18.66 -13.13
CA VAL A 26 -19.18 -17.74 -12.02
C VAL A 26 -18.70 -16.38 -12.54
N ARG A 27 -19.10 -15.28 -11.89
CA ARG A 27 -18.53 -13.94 -12.10
C ARG A 27 -17.39 -13.73 -11.11
N VAL A 28 -16.22 -13.39 -11.62
CA VAL A 28 -15.00 -13.17 -10.81
C VAL A 28 -14.69 -11.67 -10.77
N LEU A 29 -14.36 -11.16 -9.59
CA LEU A 29 -13.82 -9.82 -9.39
C LEU A 29 -12.35 -9.95 -9.00
N VAL A 30 -11.44 -9.43 -9.84
CA VAL A 30 -10.00 -9.48 -9.59
C VAL A 30 -9.55 -8.15 -9.02
N THR A 31 -8.91 -8.19 -7.85
CA THR A 31 -8.29 -7.03 -7.23
C THR A 31 -6.78 -7.21 -7.23
N PHE A 32 -6.08 -6.36 -7.97
CA PHE A 32 -4.62 -6.32 -7.94
C PHE A 32 -4.18 -5.48 -6.74
N LEU A 33 -3.49 -6.11 -5.80
CA LEU A 33 -2.77 -5.39 -4.76
C LEU A 33 -1.46 -4.90 -5.36
N THR A 34 -1.46 -3.69 -5.90
CA THR A 34 -0.21 -3.02 -6.28
C THR A 34 0.52 -2.69 -4.98
N ASN A 35 1.72 -3.23 -4.78
CA ASN A 35 2.66 -2.70 -3.79
C ASN A 35 3.09 -1.30 -4.25
N ASN A 36 2.21 -0.32 -4.08
CA ASN A 36 2.59 1.07 -4.06
C ASN A 36 3.24 1.29 -2.70
N GLU A 37 4.50 0.86 -2.55
CA GLU A 37 5.33 1.49 -1.53
C GLU A 37 5.18 3.00 -1.77
N PRO A 38 4.75 3.78 -0.76
CA PRO A 38 4.57 5.20 -0.95
C PRO A 38 5.93 5.75 -1.38
N LYS A 39 6.03 6.20 -2.65
CA LYS A 39 7.23 6.88 -3.13
C LYS A 39 7.48 7.99 -2.13
N THR A 40 8.52 7.84 -1.31
CA THR A 40 8.86 8.81 -0.29
C THR A 40 9.03 10.15 -0.99
N LYS A 41 8.04 11.04 -0.85
CA LYS A 41 8.15 12.41 -1.34
C LYS A 41 9.24 13.06 -0.52
N ARG A 42 10.45 13.13 -1.07
CA ARG A 42 11.54 13.88 -0.45
C ARG A 42 11.13 15.35 -0.44
N ARG A 43 10.94 15.91 0.76
CA ARG A 43 10.66 17.34 0.92
C ARG A 43 11.89 18.12 0.46
N ILE A 44 11.69 19.10 -0.42
CA ILE A 44 12.73 20.03 -0.84
C ILE A 44 12.57 21.28 0.02
N ALA A 45 13.67 21.81 0.54
CA ALA A 45 13.63 23.07 1.27
C ALA A 45 13.08 24.19 0.36
N SER A 46 12.31 25.12 0.94
CA SER A 46 11.88 26.31 0.19
C SER A 46 13.10 27.05 -0.37
N ALA A 47 12.95 27.66 -1.55
CA ALA A 47 14.02 28.38 -2.22
C ALA A 47 14.66 29.46 -1.31
N THR A 48 13.87 30.06 -0.42
CA THR A 48 14.33 31.10 0.51
C THR A 48 15.34 30.60 1.56
N ILE A 49 15.29 29.30 1.92
CA ILE A 49 16.11 28.71 2.99
C ILE A 49 17.05 27.61 2.50
N ALA A 50 17.00 27.27 1.21
CA ALA A 50 17.84 26.24 0.62
C ALA A 50 19.33 26.58 0.81
N GLY A 51 20.10 25.64 1.38
CA GLY A 51 21.53 25.81 1.63
C GLY A 51 21.91 26.69 2.82
N GLN A 52 20.93 27.29 3.52
CA GLN A 52 21.20 28.14 4.69
C GLN A 52 21.28 27.37 6.01
N ALA A 53 20.74 26.16 6.05
CA ALA A 53 20.75 25.30 7.22
C ALA A 53 21.47 23.98 6.93
N LYS A 54 22.11 23.42 7.97
CA LYS A 54 22.77 22.11 7.93
C LYS A 54 22.24 21.27 9.08
N THR A 55 21.76 20.07 8.78
CA THR A 55 21.40 19.10 9.83
C THR A 55 22.67 18.60 10.51
N LEU A 56 22.73 18.70 11.84
CA LEU A 56 23.89 18.26 12.64
C LEU A 56 23.73 16.84 13.20
N GLY A 57 22.71 16.10 12.77
CA GLY A 57 22.41 14.74 13.22
C GLY A 57 21.47 14.02 12.26
N ASP A 58 20.99 12.85 12.67
CA ASP A 58 20.11 12.03 11.84
C ASP A 58 18.70 12.58 11.80
N LEU A 59 18.08 12.52 10.61
CA LEU A 59 16.66 12.79 10.46
C LEU A 59 15.89 11.55 10.88
N VAL A 60 15.34 11.59 12.08
CA VAL A 60 14.47 10.52 12.60
C VAL A 60 13.01 10.85 12.31
N SER A 61 12.19 9.83 12.07
CA SER A 61 10.74 10.00 12.04
C SER A 61 10.25 10.40 13.44
N PRO A 62 9.24 11.29 13.54
CA PRO A 62 8.61 11.55 14.83
C PRO A 62 8.07 10.22 15.39
N ILE A 63 8.15 10.08 16.72
CA ILE A 63 7.59 8.93 17.46
C ILE A 63 6.04 8.94 17.39
N VAL A 64 5.49 10.12 17.10
CA VAL A 64 4.08 10.50 17.17
C VAL A 64 3.49 10.43 15.75
N SER A 65 2.26 9.91 15.61
CA SER A 65 1.62 9.72 14.29
C SER A 65 1.19 11.05 13.67
N ASP A 66 0.98 11.10 12.35
CA ASP A 66 0.56 12.33 11.66
C ASP A 66 -0.80 12.85 12.19
N GLU A 67 -1.71 11.96 12.60
CA GLU A 67 -2.99 12.34 13.22
C GLU A 67 -2.82 13.04 14.57
N GLU A 68 -1.81 12.64 15.34
CA GLU A 68 -1.43 13.27 16.61
C GLU A 68 -0.66 14.58 16.42
N TRP A 69 -0.18 14.88 15.20
CA TRP A 69 0.42 16.18 14.86
C TRP A 69 -0.61 17.24 14.48
N GLU A 70 -1.76 16.85 13.92
CA GLU A 70 -2.80 17.78 13.47
C GLU A 70 -3.58 18.44 14.62
N CYS A 71 -3.47 17.96 15.86
CA CYS A 71 -4.08 18.60 17.03
C CYS A 71 -3.29 19.79 17.59
N LEU A 72 -2.18 20.18 16.95
CA LEU A 72 -1.37 21.37 17.26
C LEU A 72 -1.56 22.55 16.29
N LYS A 73 -2.49 22.43 15.32
CA LYS A 73 -2.93 23.54 14.46
C LYS A 73 -4.14 24.26 15.06
#